data_AF-A0A1S3KC71-F1
#
_entry.id   AF-A0A1S3KC71-F1
#
_cell.length_a   1.000
_cell.length_b   1.000
_cell.length_c   1.000
_cell.angle_alpha   90.00
_cell.angle_beta   90.00
_cell.angle_gamma   90.00
#
_symmetry.space_group_name_H-M   'P 1'
#
loop_
_entity.id
_entity.type
_entity.pdbx_description
1 polymer ?
#
loop_
_entity_poly.entity_id
_entity_poly.type
_entity_poly.pdbx_seq_one_letter_code
_entity_poly.pdbx_strand_id
1 'polypeptide(L)'
;MTGQSHRSLGYSVLWTILVTSVKAESQTCHDKFKVFPGHTACLEPSQDVHLAISGVSYSEKREIVNLHNEFRSKTRYLAANMQKMYWDDEVALLAQRWADTCPTYSNPHEDGVLRSIPGRFNRLGQNVAWGYTSWSGVLKAWWGELKDFKYGFGSINGKAIGHYTQMAWATSAKIGCGFAMCGVTRTFVCDYAQVGNIGTPSDPNARYKPYREGNDRCEACPDKCENGLCDCLGKVCHNGGTLDLNTCKCSCPTTAMGFFGDLCDLNCSKSRDNTYACATTGGPFTKTDCRNFANVAEYCPNMCNICPAGGVDYKGDDGVYNIVTTPPPSTATALQLCISNFCLTIIVPYVCCYLHFYIT
;
A
#
# COMPACT_ATOMS: atom_id res chain seq x y z
N MET A 1 47.80 44.67 -55.88
CA MET A 1 47.00 44.93 -54.66
C MET A 1 45.91 43.88 -54.62
N THR A 2 46.15 42.84 -53.85
CA THR A 2 45.36 41.60 -53.75
C THR A 2 44.14 41.83 -52.88
N GLY A 3 42.94 41.60 -53.44
CA GLY A 3 41.69 41.54 -52.68
C GLY A 3 41.54 40.19 -51.99
N GLN A 4 41.24 40.21 -50.69
CA GLN A 4 40.84 39.02 -49.93
C GLN A 4 39.34 39.09 -49.64
N SER A 5 38.57 38.16 -50.20
CA SER A 5 37.20 37.87 -49.78
C SER A 5 37.25 36.94 -48.56
N HIS A 6 36.71 37.37 -47.42
CA HIS A 6 36.47 36.48 -46.28
C HIS A 6 35.25 35.58 -46.57
N ARG A 7 35.47 34.27 -46.72
CA ARG A 7 34.40 33.25 -46.67
C ARG A 7 34.21 32.83 -45.22
N SER A 8 33.03 33.04 -44.64
CA SER A 8 32.64 32.41 -43.37
C SER A 8 32.17 30.98 -43.65
N LEU A 9 32.88 29.98 -43.13
CA LEU A 9 32.40 28.60 -43.06
C LEU A 9 31.41 28.50 -41.89
N GLY A 10 30.11 28.46 -42.20
CA GLY A 10 29.07 28.12 -41.23
C GLY A 10 29.00 26.61 -41.06
N TYR A 11 29.41 26.09 -39.92
CA TYR A 11 29.16 24.70 -39.53
C TYR A 11 27.74 24.60 -38.96
N SER A 12 26.82 23.97 -39.68
CA SER A 12 25.49 23.64 -39.17
C SER A 12 25.57 22.31 -38.41
N VAL A 13 25.56 22.36 -37.08
CA VAL A 13 25.47 21.17 -36.23
C VAL A 13 23.99 20.79 -36.11
N LEU A 14 23.59 19.72 -36.83
CA LEU A 14 22.26 19.11 -36.70
C LEU A 14 22.24 18.25 -35.42
N TRP A 15 21.46 18.67 -34.43
CA TRP A 15 21.18 17.87 -33.23
C TRP A 15 20.02 16.93 -33.50
N THR A 16 20.32 15.64 -33.67
CA THR A 16 19.29 14.60 -33.75
C THR A 16 18.85 14.22 -32.34
N ILE A 17 17.63 14.62 -31.95
CA ILE A 17 17.03 14.16 -30.68
C ILE A 17 16.53 12.73 -30.88
N LEU A 18 17.29 11.75 -30.39
CA LEU A 18 16.84 10.37 -30.27
C LEU A 18 15.91 10.26 -29.05
N VAL A 19 14.60 10.24 -29.29
CA VAL A 19 13.62 9.87 -28.26
C VAL A 19 13.59 8.35 -28.19
N THR A 20 14.30 7.76 -27.24
CA THR A 20 14.12 6.35 -26.90
C THR A 20 12.89 6.22 -26.01
N SER A 21 11.88 5.48 -26.46
CA SER A 21 10.78 5.10 -25.57
C SER A 21 11.35 4.20 -24.47
N VAL A 22 11.39 4.70 -23.24
CA VAL A 22 11.60 3.84 -22.08
C VAL A 22 10.34 2.97 -21.99
N LYS A 23 10.43 1.71 -22.44
CA LYS A 23 9.45 0.69 -22.03
C LYS A 23 9.48 0.69 -20.51
N ALA A 24 8.33 0.92 -19.87
CA ALA A 24 8.20 0.62 -18.45
C ALA A 24 8.72 -0.80 -18.25
N GLU A 25 9.77 -0.97 -17.44
CA GLU A 25 10.20 -2.30 -17.04
C GLU A 25 8.97 -2.98 -16.42
N SER A 26 8.57 -4.12 -16.98
CA SER A 26 7.66 -5.03 -16.30
C SER A 26 8.33 -5.33 -14.98
N GLN A 27 7.85 -4.68 -13.93
CA GLN A 27 8.39 -4.85 -12.60
C GLN A 27 8.05 -6.28 -12.20
N THR A 28 9.07 -7.13 -12.26
CA THR A 28 8.96 -8.56 -12.02
C THR A 28 8.40 -8.79 -10.62
N CYS A 29 7.52 -9.78 -10.48
CA CYS A 29 6.99 -10.10 -9.17
C CYS A 29 8.15 -10.51 -8.25
N HIS A 30 8.26 -9.85 -7.09
CA HIS A 30 9.26 -10.17 -6.10
C HIS A 30 9.03 -11.59 -5.53
N ASP A 31 10.10 -12.35 -5.28
CA ASP A 31 10.03 -13.75 -4.85
C ASP A 31 9.14 -13.97 -3.62
N LYS A 32 9.23 -13.06 -2.65
CA LYS A 32 8.38 -13.08 -1.46
C LYS A 32 6.87 -13.08 -1.72
N PHE A 33 6.40 -12.65 -2.90
CA PHE A 33 4.98 -12.69 -3.26
C PHE A 33 4.60 -13.89 -4.13
N LYS A 34 5.58 -14.65 -4.64
CA LYS A 34 5.36 -15.86 -5.44
C LYS A 34 4.88 -17.06 -4.60
N VAL A 35 4.68 -16.85 -3.30
CA VAL A 35 4.18 -17.84 -2.33
C VAL A 35 2.87 -18.48 -2.80
N PHE A 36 1.97 -17.65 -3.31
CA PHE A 36 0.69 -18.10 -3.85
C PHE A 36 0.60 -17.80 -5.36
N PRO A 37 0.42 -18.82 -6.22
CA PRO A 37 -0.05 -18.59 -7.59
C PRO A 37 -1.25 -17.63 -7.63
N GLY A 38 -1.14 -16.58 -8.47
CA GLY A 38 -2.15 -15.54 -8.61
C GLY A 38 -2.10 -14.42 -7.56
N HIS A 39 -1.03 -14.33 -6.76
CA HIS A 39 -0.86 -13.24 -5.80
C HIS A 39 -0.98 -11.85 -6.46
N THR A 40 -1.62 -10.89 -5.81
CA THR A 40 -1.92 -9.55 -6.36
C THR A 40 -0.65 -8.86 -6.87
N ALA A 41 0.43 -8.90 -6.09
CA ALA A 41 1.74 -8.34 -6.50
C ALA A 41 2.30 -8.92 -7.82
N CYS A 42 1.88 -10.12 -8.21
CA CYS A 42 2.34 -10.81 -9.41
C CYS A 42 1.38 -10.68 -10.59
N LEU A 43 0.30 -9.91 -10.46
CA LEU A 43 -0.63 -9.71 -11.56
C LEU A 43 -0.04 -8.75 -12.58
N GLU A 44 -0.27 -9.09 -13.85
CA GLU A 44 0.03 -8.21 -14.97
C GLU A 44 -1.08 -7.16 -15.11
N PRO A 45 -0.73 -5.92 -15.51
CA PRO A 45 -1.74 -4.90 -15.81
C PRO A 45 -2.70 -5.36 -16.92
N SER A 46 -3.97 -4.95 -16.81
CA SER A 46 -4.97 -5.16 -17.87
C SER A 46 -4.58 -4.42 -19.15
N GLN A 47 -5.03 -4.91 -20.31
CA GLN A 47 -4.87 -4.16 -21.57
C GLN A 47 -5.69 -2.86 -21.60
N ASP A 48 -6.73 -2.78 -20.77
CA ASP A 48 -7.63 -1.62 -20.70
C ASP A 48 -7.05 -0.48 -19.84
N VAL A 49 -5.94 -0.70 -19.14
CA VAL A 49 -5.37 0.33 -18.26
C VAL A 49 -4.53 1.34 -19.05
N HIS A 50 -4.83 2.62 -18.83
CA HIS A 50 -3.99 3.71 -19.31
C HIS A 50 -2.83 3.93 -18.34
N LEU A 51 -1.75 3.17 -18.50
CA LEU A 51 -0.56 3.20 -17.62
C LEU A 51 0.03 4.61 -17.42
N ALA A 52 -0.09 5.51 -18.40
CA ALA A 52 0.37 6.90 -18.30
C ALA A 52 -0.43 7.76 -17.30
N ILE A 53 -1.62 7.30 -16.89
CA ILE A 53 -2.55 7.97 -15.97
C ILE A 53 -2.88 7.01 -14.82
N SER A 54 -1.94 6.15 -14.45
CA SER A 54 -2.02 5.25 -13.30
C SER A 54 -1.07 5.72 -12.20
N GLY A 55 -1.32 5.31 -10.96
CA GLY A 55 -0.51 5.67 -9.79
C GLY A 55 -1.12 6.75 -8.91
N VAL A 56 -0.59 6.85 -7.69
CA VAL A 56 -1.01 7.83 -6.67
C VAL A 56 0.14 8.79 -6.39
N SER A 57 -0.08 10.08 -6.65
CA SER A 57 0.91 11.12 -6.44
C SER A 57 1.20 11.40 -4.97
N TYR A 58 2.35 12.01 -4.67
CA TYR A 58 2.72 12.37 -3.29
C TYR A 58 1.64 13.24 -2.59
N SER A 59 1.06 14.20 -3.31
CA SER A 59 -0.04 15.03 -2.77
C SER A 59 -1.29 14.21 -2.47
N GLU A 60 -1.63 13.25 -3.33
CA GLU A 60 -2.79 12.37 -3.12
C GLU A 60 -2.54 11.41 -1.95
N LYS A 61 -1.33 10.82 -1.82
CA LYS A 61 -0.96 10.00 -0.65
C LYS A 61 -1.21 10.77 0.66
N ARG A 62 -0.80 12.05 0.70
CA ARG A 62 -1.04 12.92 1.86
C ARG A 62 -2.52 13.24 2.07
N GLU A 63 -3.25 13.59 1.00
CA GLU A 63 -4.69 13.85 1.05
C GLU A 63 -5.44 12.65 1.63
N ILE A 64 -5.15 11.44 1.12
CA ILE A 64 -5.77 10.19 1.54
C ILE A 64 -5.56 9.98 3.03
N VAL A 65 -4.32 10.00 3.52
CA VAL A 65 -4.01 9.77 4.94
C VAL A 65 -4.64 10.84 5.82
N ASN A 66 -4.57 12.12 5.41
CA ASN A 66 -5.13 13.22 6.18
C ASN A 66 -6.65 13.12 6.31
N LEU A 67 -7.37 12.84 5.22
CA LEU A 67 -8.82 12.69 5.26
C LEU A 67 -9.25 11.47 6.07
N HIS A 68 -8.55 10.34 5.98
CA HIS A 68 -8.81 9.19 6.84
C HIS A 68 -8.65 9.56 8.32
N ASN A 69 -7.55 10.20 8.70
CA ASN A 69 -7.32 10.61 10.08
C ASN A 69 -8.31 11.66 10.58
N GLU A 70 -8.69 12.63 9.72
CA GLU A 70 -9.73 13.59 10.06
C GLU A 70 -11.05 12.87 10.38
N PHE A 71 -11.49 11.96 9.52
CA PHE A 71 -12.71 11.20 9.74
C PHE A 71 -12.64 10.32 10.99
N ARG A 72 -11.54 9.59 11.18
CA ARG A 72 -11.28 8.73 12.35
C ARG A 72 -11.29 9.53 13.66
N SER A 73 -10.80 10.78 13.65
CA SER A 73 -10.81 11.66 14.82
C SER A 73 -12.20 12.20 15.19
N LYS A 74 -13.19 12.04 14.31
CA LYS A 74 -14.54 12.63 14.41
C LYS A 74 -15.65 11.59 14.26
N THR A 75 -15.40 10.34 14.65
CA THR A 75 -16.43 9.29 14.70
C THR A 75 -17.66 9.73 15.52
N ARG A 76 -18.85 9.28 15.11
CA ARG A 76 -20.12 9.59 15.79
C ARG A 76 -20.12 9.17 17.26
N TYR A 77 -19.61 7.97 17.53
CA TYR A 77 -19.39 7.47 18.89
C TYR A 77 -17.93 7.69 19.28
N LEU A 78 -17.67 7.95 20.56
CA LEU A 78 -16.32 8.24 21.06
C LEU A 78 -15.47 6.98 21.02
N ALA A 79 -14.44 6.99 20.17
CA ALA A 79 -13.55 5.86 19.99
C ALA A 79 -12.38 5.94 20.97
N ALA A 80 -12.36 5.04 21.95
CA ALA A 80 -11.33 4.98 22.99
C ALA A 80 -9.93 4.61 22.45
N ASN A 81 -9.88 3.83 21.37
CA ASN A 81 -8.67 3.13 20.92
C ASN A 81 -8.35 3.35 19.43
N MET A 82 -8.91 4.39 18.81
CA MET A 82 -8.74 4.66 17.38
C MET A 82 -7.28 4.98 17.07
N GLN A 83 -6.58 4.14 16.30
CA GLN A 83 -5.19 4.42 15.94
C GLN A 83 -5.10 5.45 14.82
N LYS A 84 -4.07 6.29 14.88
CA LYS A 84 -3.70 7.17 13.77
C LYS A 84 -3.15 6.35 12.61
N MET A 85 -3.63 6.64 11.41
CA MET A 85 -3.31 5.92 10.17
C MET A 85 -2.11 6.54 9.45
N TYR A 86 -1.27 5.69 8.87
CA TYR A 86 -0.04 6.05 8.16
C TYR A 86 0.01 5.36 6.81
N TRP A 87 0.67 5.99 5.83
CA TRP A 87 0.93 5.36 4.55
C TRP A 87 1.89 4.18 4.68
N ASP A 88 1.64 3.09 3.95
CA ASP A 88 2.54 1.96 3.79
C ASP A 88 2.69 1.61 2.31
N ASP A 89 3.93 1.63 1.87
CA ASP A 89 4.30 1.53 0.46
C ASP A 89 4.14 0.10 -0.10
N GLU A 90 4.25 -0.93 0.74
CA GLU A 90 3.94 -2.31 0.32
C GLU A 90 2.44 -2.55 0.21
N VAL A 91 1.67 -1.97 1.13
CA VAL A 91 0.20 -2.00 1.03
C VAL A 91 -0.24 -1.26 -0.24
N ALA A 92 0.42 -0.15 -0.57
CA ALA A 92 0.12 0.62 -1.77
C ALA A 92 0.48 -0.12 -3.05
N LEU A 93 1.58 -0.88 -3.06
CA LEU A 93 1.95 -1.75 -4.16
C LEU A 93 0.82 -2.72 -4.52
N LEU A 94 0.23 -3.38 -3.52
CA LEU A 94 -0.86 -4.35 -3.75
C LEU A 94 -2.13 -3.65 -4.25
N ALA A 95 -2.51 -2.54 -3.63
CA ALA A 95 -3.67 -1.75 -4.06
C ALA A 95 -3.51 -1.23 -5.51
N GLN A 96 -2.31 -0.79 -5.88
CA GLN A 96 -1.99 -0.34 -7.23
C GLN A 96 -2.03 -1.48 -8.23
N ARG A 97 -1.43 -2.63 -7.90
CA ARG A 97 -1.47 -3.82 -8.75
C ARG A 97 -2.90 -4.28 -8.99
N TRP A 98 -3.76 -4.26 -7.96
CA TRP A 98 -5.18 -4.56 -8.14
C TRP A 98 -5.88 -3.51 -9.01
N ALA A 99 -5.66 -2.21 -8.79
CA ALA A 99 -6.23 -1.16 -9.63
C ALA A 99 -5.85 -1.32 -11.12
N ASP A 100 -4.60 -1.70 -11.39
CA ASP A 100 -4.09 -1.93 -12.75
C ASP A 100 -4.73 -3.14 -13.45
N THR A 101 -5.36 -4.07 -12.72
CA THR A 101 -6.16 -5.15 -13.33
C THR A 101 -7.52 -4.70 -13.82
N CYS A 102 -7.93 -3.45 -13.53
CA CYS A 102 -9.24 -2.91 -13.86
C CYS A 102 -10.40 -3.76 -13.32
N PRO A 103 -10.51 -3.90 -11.98
CA PRO A 103 -11.58 -4.67 -11.35
C PRO A 103 -12.95 -4.10 -11.73
N THR A 104 -13.94 -4.99 -11.82
CA THR A 104 -15.30 -4.64 -12.25
C THR A 104 -16.27 -4.65 -11.07
N TYR A 105 -17.46 -4.08 -11.26
CA TYR A 105 -18.53 -4.16 -10.24
C TYR A 105 -18.94 -5.59 -9.88
N SER A 106 -18.83 -6.54 -10.81
CA SER A 106 -19.17 -7.95 -10.56
C SER A 106 -18.04 -8.71 -9.87
N ASN A 107 -16.80 -8.23 -9.96
CA ASN A 107 -15.65 -8.80 -9.28
C ASN A 107 -14.75 -7.68 -8.71
N PRO A 108 -15.23 -6.99 -7.66
CA PRO A 108 -14.59 -5.78 -7.16
C PRO A 108 -13.33 -6.05 -6.34
N HIS A 109 -13.20 -7.27 -5.81
CA HIS A 109 -12.15 -7.66 -4.87
C HIS A 109 -11.55 -9.00 -5.31
N GLU A 110 -10.24 -9.12 -5.20
CA GLU A 110 -9.57 -10.42 -5.20
C GLU A 110 -9.82 -11.17 -3.89
N ASP A 111 -9.39 -12.44 -3.84
CA ASP A 111 -9.30 -13.15 -2.57
C ASP A 111 -8.33 -12.42 -1.63
N GLY A 112 -8.76 -12.17 -0.40
CA GLY A 112 -7.99 -11.46 0.60
C GLY A 112 -6.63 -12.09 0.92
N VAL A 113 -6.46 -13.40 0.76
CA VAL A 113 -5.16 -14.07 0.98
C VAL A 113 -4.16 -13.75 -0.15
N LEU A 114 -4.65 -13.43 -1.36
CA LEU A 114 -3.82 -13.04 -2.50
C LEU A 114 -3.27 -11.61 -2.37
N ARG A 115 -3.85 -10.80 -1.48
CA ARG A 115 -3.33 -9.49 -1.05
C ARG A 115 -2.67 -9.55 0.32
N SER A 116 -1.90 -10.61 0.56
CA SER A 116 -1.06 -10.71 1.75
C SER A 116 0.29 -10.04 1.52
N ILE A 117 0.96 -9.65 2.61
CA ILE A 117 2.36 -9.24 2.61
C ILE A 117 3.11 -10.26 3.46
N PRO A 118 3.70 -11.29 2.83
CA PRO A 118 4.39 -12.38 3.52
C PRO A 118 5.40 -11.86 4.55
N GLY A 119 5.28 -12.35 5.78
CA GLY A 119 6.10 -11.93 6.93
C GLY A 119 5.56 -10.74 7.75
N ARG A 120 4.61 -9.97 7.21
CA ARG A 120 4.05 -8.77 7.86
C ARG A 120 2.53 -8.87 8.10
N PHE A 121 1.77 -9.10 7.03
CA PHE A 121 0.30 -9.09 7.04
C PHE A 121 -0.24 -10.28 6.25
N ASN A 122 -0.91 -11.22 6.93
CA ASN A 122 -1.50 -12.40 6.29
C ASN A 122 -2.72 -12.09 5.41
N ARG A 123 -3.36 -10.93 5.61
CA ARG A 123 -4.49 -10.43 4.83
C ARG A 123 -4.63 -8.92 5.01
N LEU A 124 -5.06 -8.23 3.95
CA LEU A 124 -5.42 -6.82 4.00
C LEU A 124 -6.94 -6.63 3.89
N GLY A 125 -7.44 -5.52 4.42
CA GLY A 125 -8.76 -4.98 4.06
C GLY A 125 -8.70 -4.28 2.70
N GLN A 126 -9.84 -4.00 2.05
CA GLN A 126 -9.86 -3.24 0.79
C GLN A 126 -11.19 -2.52 0.59
N ASN A 127 -11.09 -1.28 0.09
CA ASN A 127 -12.21 -0.53 -0.46
C ASN A 127 -11.95 -0.24 -1.94
N VAL A 128 -12.98 -0.32 -2.78
CA VAL A 128 -12.89 -0.03 -4.22
C VAL A 128 -14.02 0.91 -4.66
N ALA A 129 -13.71 1.82 -5.56
CA ALA A 129 -14.66 2.76 -6.14
C ALA A 129 -14.34 3.06 -7.61
N TRP A 130 -15.37 3.45 -8.36
CA TRP A 130 -15.27 3.75 -9.79
C TRP A 130 -16.01 5.03 -10.14
N GLY A 131 -15.58 5.72 -11.20
CA GLY A 131 -16.30 6.83 -11.82
C GLY A 131 -16.25 8.16 -11.04
N TYR A 132 -15.62 8.20 -9.87
CA TYR A 132 -15.38 9.44 -9.14
C TYR A 132 -14.28 10.28 -9.80
N THR A 133 -14.31 11.59 -9.58
CA THR A 133 -13.35 12.53 -10.18
C THR A 133 -12.12 12.78 -9.31
N SER A 134 -12.15 12.45 -8.01
CA SER A 134 -11.09 12.75 -7.05
C SER A 134 -11.09 11.81 -5.84
N TRP A 135 -9.93 11.69 -5.18
CA TRP A 135 -9.79 10.98 -3.91
C TRP A 135 -10.71 11.53 -2.82
N SER A 136 -10.77 12.86 -2.61
CA SER A 136 -11.72 13.43 -1.63
C SER A 136 -13.16 12.99 -1.87
N GLY A 137 -13.62 12.92 -3.13
CA GLY A 137 -14.96 12.45 -3.48
C GLY A 137 -15.19 11.00 -3.06
N VAL A 138 -14.25 10.10 -3.39
CA VAL A 138 -14.29 8.68 -3.02
C VAL A 138 -14.33 8.50 -1.50
N LEU A 139 -13.42 9.15 -0.78
CA LEU A 139 -13.28 9.00 0.67
C LEU A 139 -14.51 9.53 1.41
N LYS A 140 -15.10 10.65 0.96
CA LYS A 140 -16.36 11.16 1.51
C LYS A 140 -17.52 10.22 1.23
N ALA A 141 -17.57 9.60 0.05
CA ALA A 141 -18.62 8.65 -0.30
C ALA A 141 -18.55 7.38 0.57
N TRP A 142 -17.37 6.78 0.70
CA TRP A 142 -17.13 5.63 1.58
C TRP A 142 -17.46 5.94 3.04
N TRP A 143 -16.98 7.07 3.57
CA TRP A 143 -17.30 7.49 4.94
C TRP A 143 -18.80 7.78 5.12
N GLY A 144 -19.46 8.29 4.07
CA GLY A 144 -20.87 8.65 4.06
C GLY A 144 -21.84 7.49 4.28
N GLU A 145 -21.39 6.24 4.16
CA GLU A 145 -22.16 5.07 4.58
C GLU A 145 -22.48 5.07 6.09
N LEU A 146 -21.79 5.89 6.89
CA LEU A 146 -22.10 6.13 8.30
C LEU A 146 -23.58 6.43 8.56
N LYS A 147 -24.27 7.10 7.63
CA LYS A 147 -25.70 7.42 7.77
C LYS A 147 -26.59 6.17 7.83
N ASP A 148 -26.11 5.06 7.27
CA ASP A 148 -26.80 3.77 7.17
C ASP A 148 -26.29 2.78 8.25
N PHE A 149 -25.39 3.21 9.14
CA PHE A 149 -24.75 2.39 10.17
C PHE A 149 -25.20 2.72 11.59
N LYS A 150 -25.38 1.69 12.41
CA LYS A 150 -25.51 1.78 13.87
C LYS A 150 -24.48 0.88 14.55
N TYR A 151 -23.70 1.44 15.47
CA TYR A 151 -22.64 0.71 16.18
C TYR A 151 -23.21 -0.51 16.91
N GLY A 152 -22.50 -1.64 16.80
CA GLY A 152 -22.90 -2.93 17.37
C GLY A 152 -24.06 -3.63 16.68
N PHE A 153 -24.80 -2.94 15.80
CA PHE A 153 -25.95 -3.49 15.06
C PHE A 153 -25.61 -3.74 13.58
N GLY A 154 -24.86 -2.84 12.95
CA GLY A 154 -24.55 -2.89 11.53
C GLY A 154 -25.49 -1.99 10.71
N SER A 155 -25.93 -2.48 9.56
CA SER A 155 -26.77 -1.70 8.63
C SER A 155 -28.21 -1.54 9.15
N ILE A 156 -28.71 -0.31 9.21
CA ILE A 156 -30.06 -0.02 9.73
C ILE A 156 -31.17 -0.09 8.66
N ASN A 157 -30.80 -0.21 7.39
CA ASN A 157 -31.72 -0.17 6.26
C ASN A 157 -31.32 -1.11 5.12
N GLY A 158 -30.42 -2.07 5.39
CA GLY A 158 -29.96 -3.07 4.43
C GLY A 158 -28.95 -2.55 3.40
N LYS A 159 -28.54 -1.27 3.45
CA LYS A 159 -27.49 -0.74 2.57
C LYS A 159 -26.09 -1.16 3.00
N ALA A 160 -25.16 -1.10 2.06
CA ALA A 160 -23.76 -1.34 2.31
C ALA A 160 -23.17 -0.33 3.31
N ILE A 161 -22.35 -0.84 4.22
CA ILE A 161 -21.66 -0.08 5.28
C ILE A 161 -20.18 -0.43 5.40
N GLY A 162 -19.72 -1.36 4.55
CA GLY A 162 -18.42 -2.01 4.67
C GLY A 162 -17.26 -1.04 4.42
N HIS A 163 -17.46 -0.04 3.55
CA HIS A 163 -16.42 0.94 3.28
C HIS A 163 -16.22 1.85 4.49
N TYR A 164 -17.31 2.33 5.09
CA TYR A 164 -17.25 3.13 6.31
C TYR A 164 -16.61 2.34 7.46
N THR A 165 -17.06 1.10 7.73
CA THR A 165 -16.53 0.34 8.87
C THR A 165 -15.04 0.02 8.72
N GLN A 166 -14.56 -0.19 7.48
CA GLN A 166 -13.13 -0.35 7.22
C GLN A 166 -12.34 0.94 7.46
N MET A 167 -12.83 2.09 6.96
CA MET A 167 -12.17 3.38 7.21
C MET A 167 -12.11 3.72 8.70
N ALA A 168 -13.16 3.35 9.44
CA ALA A 168 -13.28 3.55 10.89
C ALA A 168 -12.63 2.41 11.72
N TRP A 169 -11.93 1.45 11.13
CA TRP A 169 -11.42 0.30 11.87
C TRP A 169 -10.20 0.67 12.71
N ALA A 170 -10.29 0.53 14.03
CA ALA A 170 -9.33 1.05 14.99
C ALA A 170 -7.90 0.55 14.76
N THR A 171 -7.73 -0.73 14.44
CA THR A 171 -6.41 -1.36 14.26
C THR A 171 -5.86 -1.26 12.83
N SER A 172 -6.64 -0.74 11.88
CA SER A 172 -6.16 -0.44 10.54
C SER A 172 -5.34 0.86 10.57
N ALA A 173 -4.08 0.78 11.01
CA ALA A 173 -3.18 1.93 11.16
C ALA A 173 -2.24 2.12 9.96
N LYS A 174 -2.23 1.20 8.99
CA LYS A 174 -1.54 1.31 7.71
C LYS A 174 -2.54 1.33 6.56
N ILE A 175 -2.29 2.19 5.59
CA ILE A 175 -3.06 2.28 4.34
C ILE A 175 -2.13 2.43 3.16
N GLY A 176 -2.52 1.84 2.04
CA GLY A 176 -1.90 2.10 0.76
C GLY A 176 -2.97 2.04 -0.31
N CYS A 177 -2.88 2.91 -1.30
CA CYS A 177 -3.91 3.04 -2.32
C CYS A 177 -3.31 3.02 -3.72
N GLY A 178 -4.14 2.56 -4.65
CA GLY A 178 -3.90 2.50 -6.07
C GLY A 178 -4.94 3.28 -6.85
N PHE A 179 -4.50 3.85 -7.96
CA PHE A 179 -5.38 4.52 -8.91
C PHE A 179 -5.07 4.05 -10.32
N ALA A 180 -6.10 3.76 -11.11
CA ALA A 180 -5.96 3.39 -12.50
C ALA A 180 -7.08 4.03 -13.33
N MET A 181 -6.75 4.41 -14.56
CA MET A 181 -7.74 4.80 -15.57
C MET A 181 -7.98 3.58 -16.48
N CYS A 182 -9.15 2.96 -16.34
CA CYS A 182 -9.57 1.73 -17.01
C CYS A 182 -10.54 2.06 -18.16
N GLY A 183 -10.00 2.11 -19.38
CA GLY A 183 -10.66 2.79 -20.49
C GLY A 183 -11.01 4.23 -20.10
N VAL A 184 -12.29 4.57 -20.09
CA VAL A 184 -12.77 5.91 -19.67
C VAL A 184 -13.12 6.00 -18.19
N THR A 185 -12.99 4.91 -17.42
CA THR A 185 -13.43 4.84 -16.02
C THR A 185 -12.25 5.00 -15.06
N ARG A 186 -12.37 5.95 -14.14
CA ARG A 186 -11.43 6.14 -13.03
C ARG A 186 -11.70 5.09 -11.95
N THR A 187 -10.70 4.31 -11.58
CA THR A 187 -10.77 3.23 -10.58
C THR A 187 -9.85 3.56 -9.41
N PHE A 188 -10.38 3.46 -8.20
CA PHE A 188 -9.71 3.80 -6.95
C PHE A 188 -9.74 2.59 -6.01
N VAL A 189 -8.59 2.17 -5.52
CA VAL A 189 -8.44 1.04 -4.61
C VAL A 189 -7.66 1.52 -3.38
N CYS A 190 -8.10 1.18 -2.17
CA CYS A 190 -7.30 1.34 -0.97
C CYS A 190 -7.29 0.03 -0.19
N ASP A 191 -6.10 -0.45 0.15
CA ASP A 191 -5.87 -1.58 1.04
C ASP A 191 -5.51 -1.11 2.44
N TYR A 192 -5.91 -1.89 3.46
CA TYR A 192 -5.81 -1.52 4.87
C TYR A 192 -5.11 -2.60 5.69
N ALA A 193 -4.11 -2.22 6.49
CA ALA A 193 -3.41 -3.09 7.43
C ALA A 193 -3.52 -2.54 8.87
N GLN A 194 -3.91 -3.33 9.88
CA GLN A 194 -4.42 -4.70 9.76
C GLN A 194 -5.82 -4.74 9.12
N VAL A 195 -6.23 -5.92 8.67
CA VAL A 195 -7.56 -6.15 8.07
C VAL A 195 -8.69 -5.74 9.01
N GLY A 196 -9.68 -5.01 8.48
CA GLY A 196 -10.89 -4.63 9.20
C GLY A 196 -12.10 -5.50 8.86
N ASN A 197 -13.26 -5.12 9.37
CA ASN A 197 -14.56 -5.77 9.10
C ASN A 197 -14.61 -7.27 9.47
N ILE A 198 -13.77 -7.70 10.41
CA ILE A 198 -13.71 -9.08 10.87
C ILE A 198 -14.51 -9.26 12.16
N GLY A 199 -15.31 -10.33 12.21
CA GLY A 199 -15.84 -10.87 13.45
C GLY A 199 -14.96 -12.02 13.94
N THR A 200 -15.24 -12.53 15.14
CA THR A 200 -14.64 -13.80 15.59
C THR A 200 -15.67 -14.93 15.48
N PRO A 201 -15.25 -16.21 15.51
CA PRO A 201 -16.19 -17.31 15.62
C PRO A 201 -17.11 -17.19 16.86
N SER A 202 -16.62 -16.58 17.93
CA SER A 202 -17.37 -16.35 19.17
C SER A 202 -18.23 -15.08 19.19
N ASP A 203 -17.87 -14.05 18.42
CA ASP A 203 -18.66 -12.82 18.20
C ASP A 203 -18.58 -12.41 16.72
N PRO A 204 -19.40 -13.00 15.85
CA PRO A 204 -19.47 -12.61 14.44
C PRO A 204 -19.90 -11.15 14.25
N ASN A 205 -20.62 -10.57 15.23
CA ASN A 205 -21.10 -9.20 15.20
C ASN A 205 -20.01 -8.19 15.61
N ALA A 206 -18.83 -8.63 16.06
CA ALA A 206 -17.69 -7.76 16.30
C ALA A 206 -17.28 -6.96 15.03
N ARG A 207 -17.60 -7.46 13.83
CA ARG A 207 -17.44 -6.70 12.56
C ARG A 207 -18.22 -5.38 12.49
N TYR A 208 -19.23 -5.20 13.34
CA TYR A 208 -20.01 -3.97 13.46
C TYR A 208 -19.57 -3.09 14.64
N LYS A 209 -18.43 -3.42 15.27
CA LYS A 209 -17.79 -2.65 16.34
C LYS A 209 -16.37 -2.26 15.87
N PRO A 210 -16.25 -1.33 14.89
CA PRO A 210 -14.97 -1.05 14.24
C PRO A 210 -13.91 -0.45 15.18
N TYR A 211 -14.31 0.04 16.34
CA TYR A 211 -13.46 0.56 17.41
C TYR A 211 -14.08 0.22 18.76
N ARG A 212 -13.35 0.38 19.85
CA ARG A 212 -13.91 0.30 21.21
C ARG A 212 -14.55 1.64 21.55
N GLU A 213 -15.86 1.65 21.78
CA GLU A 213 -16.52 2.80 22.39
C GLU A 213 -15.98 3.04 23.82
N GLY A 214 -15.80 4.29 24.20
CA GLY A 214 -15.42 4.70 25.54
C GLY A 214 -16.06 6.02 25.96
N ASN A 215 -15.69 6.49 27.14
CA ASN A 215 -16.17 7.75 27.69
C ASN A 215 -15.48 8.95 27.05
N ASP A 216 -14.27 8.75 26.53
CA ASP A 216 -13.50 9.78 25.83
C ASP A 216 -12.73 9.18 24.64
N ARG A 217 -12.32 10.05 23.71
CA ARG A 217 -11.33 9.70 22.69
C ARG A 217 -10.01 9.43 23.39
N CYS A 218 -9.24 8.49 22.86
CA CYS A 218 -7.94 8.10 23.41
C CYS A 218 -7.96 7.56 24.86
N GLU A 219 -9.10 7.14 25.40
CA GLU A 219 -9.15 6.53 26.74
C GLU A 219 -8.20 5.32 26.86
N ALA A 220 -7.93 4.61 25.76
CA ALA A 220 -6.97 3.50 25.72
C ALA A 220 -5.49 3.93 25.59
N CYS A 221 -5.21 5.23 25.47
CA CYS A 221 -3.91 5.78 25.09
C CYS A 221 -3.72 7.25 25.54
N PRO A 222 -3.98 7.62 26.81
CA PRO A 222 -4.00 9.02 27.25
C PRO A 222 -2.68 9.75 26.97
N ASP A 223 -1.54 9.08 27.16
CA ASP A 223 -0.20 9.65 26.94
C ASP A 223 0.27 9.63 25.47
N LYS A 224 -0.55 9.09 24.58
CA LYS A 224 -0.29 8.94 23.14
C LYS A 224 -1.40 9.52 22.28
N CYS A 225 -2.22 10.40 22.85
CA CYS A 225 -3.32 11.00 22.11
C CYS A 225 -2.85 12.17 21.25
N GLU A 226 -3.13 12.12 19.95
CA GLU A 226 -3.02 13.25 19.05
C GLU A 226 -4.36 13.47 18.36
N ASN A 227 -5.00 14.61 18.63
CA ASN A 227 -6.28 15.00 18.02
C ASN A 227 -7.35 13.89 18.08
N GLY A 228 -7.46 13.19 19.22
CA GLY A 228 -8.45 12.13 19.41
C GLY A 228 -8.10 10.79 18.74
N LEU A 229 -6.85 10.60 18.33
CA LEU A 229 -6.29 9.35 17.81
C LEU A 229 -5.11 8.88 18.67
N CYS A 230 -4.98 7.57 18.89
CA CYS A 230 -3.80 6.96 19.47
C CYS A 230 -2.65 6.95 18.45
N ASP A 231 -1.58 7.69 18.73
CA ASP A 231 -0.41 7.79 17.87
C ASP A 231 0.77 6.99 18.42
N CYS A 232 0.95 5.80 17.86
CA CYS A 232 2.14 4.96 18.06
C CYS A 232 3.12 5.05 16.88
N LEU A 233 3.17 6.19 16.20
CA LEU A 233 4.02 6.48 15.04
C LEU A 233 3.85 5.45 13.91
N GLY A 234 2.61 5.01 13.73
CA GLY A 234 2.24 3.99 12.74
C GLY A 234 2.78 2.59 13.04
N LYS A 235 3.20 2.31 14.29
CA LYS A 235 3.59 0.96 14.70
C LYS A 235 2.39 0.02 14.61
N VAL A 236 2.57 -1.12 13.95
CA VAL A 236 1.62 -2.23 13.90
C VAL A 236 2.36 -3.50 14.22
N CYS A 237 1.81 -4.34 15.10
CA CYS A 237 2.38 -5.64 15.40
C CYS A 237 2.02 -6.62 14.28
N HIS A 238 3.02 -7.33 13.78
CA HIS A 238 2.88 -8.34 12.75
C HIS A 238 2.53 -9.71 13.37
N ASN A 239 2.14 -10.67 12.53
CA ASN A 239 2.06 -12.10 12.88
C ASN A 239 1.33 -12.38 14.22
N GLY A 240 0.09 -11.90 14.33
CA GLY A 240 -0.75 -12.11 15.52
C GLY A 240 -0.35 -11.29 16.76
N GLY A 241 0.68 -10.45 16.66
CA GLY A 241 1.09 -9.55 17.73
C GLY A 241 0.00 -8.56 18.17
N THR A 242 -0.05 -8.25 19.45
CA THR A 242 -0.99 -7.27 20.03
C THR A 242 -0.24 -6.00 20.41
N LEU A 243 -0.75 -4.85 19.97
CA LEU A 243 -0.19 -3.53 20.31
C LEU A 243 -0.83 -3.01 21.59
N ASP A 244 -0.01 -2.72 22.60
CA ASP A 244 -0.41 -1.89 23.73
C ASP A 244 -0.35 -0.41 23.31
N LEU A 245 -1.50 0.27 23.28
CA LEU A 245 -1.63 1.66 22.83
C LEU A 245 -1.11 2.69 23.85
N ASN A 246 -0.93 2.31 25.11
CA ASN A 246 -0.32 3.18 26.11
C ASN A 246 1.19 3.23 25.95
N THR A 247 1.80 2.05 25.77
CA THR A 247 3.26 1.91 25.73
C THR A 247 3.83 1.86 24.31
N CYS A 248 2.98 1.66 23.30
CA CYS A 248 3.35 1.41 21.91
C CYS A 248 4.34 0.24 21.76
N LYS A 249 4.14 -0.82 22.58
CA LYS A 249 4.92 -2.06 22.56
C LYS A 249 4.08 -3.21 22.03
N CYS A 250 4.72 -4.07 21.25
CA CYS A 250 4.11 -5.29 20.75
C CYS A 250 4.32 -6.44 21.73
N SER A 251 3.25 -7.18 22.01
CA SER A 251 3.28 -8.47 22.68
C SER A 251 3.09 -9.55 21.62
N CYS A 252 4.11 -10.39 21.41
CA CYS A 252 4.09 -11.43 20.40
C CYS A 252 3.44 -12.72 20.94
N PRO A 253 2.53 -13.37 20.18
CA PRO A 253 1.66 -14.43 20.70
C PRO A 253 2.42 -15.64 21.24
N THR A 254 3.54 -16.08 20.64
CA THR A 254 4.58 -16.92 21.30
C THR A 254 5.91 -16.91 20.52
N THR A 255 7.04 -17.05 21.22
CA THR A 255 8.39 -17.20 20.63
C THR A 255 8.63 -18.56 19.96
N ALA A 256 7.78 -19.56 20.21
CA ALA A 256 7.90 -20.91 19.63
C ALA A 256 7.71 -20.93 18.09
N MET A 257 7.04 -19.92 17.54
CA MET A 257 6.87 -19.73 16.08
C MET A 257 7.97 -18.86 15.45
N GLY A 258 8.91 -18.38 16.27
CA GLY A 258 10.04 -17.58 15.81
C GLY A 258 9.70 -16.15 15.39
N PHE A 259 8.66 -15.55 15.98
CA PHE A 259 8.40 -14.12 15.86
C PHE A 259 9.22 -13.36 16.90
N PHE A 260 10.00 -12.39 16.46
CA PHE A 260 10.95 -11.67 17.31
C PHE A 260 10.92 -10.16 17.08
N GLY A 261 11.59 -9.43 17.96
CA GLY A 261 11.81 -7.99 17.83
C GLY A 261 10.59 -7.15 18.20
N ASP A 262 10.72 -5.85 17.91
CA ASP A 262 9.78 -4.83 18.37
C ASP A 262 8.40 -4.88 17.68
N LEU A 263 8.30 -5.57 16.53
CA LEU A 263 7.08 -5.68 15.72
C LEU A 263 6.55 -7.11 15.59
N CYS A 264 7.16 -8.10 16.26
CA CYS A 264 6.85 -9.53 16.06
C CYS A 264 7.13 -10.01 14.62
N ASP A 265 8.29 -9.63 14.09
CA ASP A 265 8.70 -9.96 12.74
C ASP A 265 9.07 -11.45 12.61
N LEU A 266 8.80 -12.01 11.44
CA LEU A 266 9.20 -13.36 11.08
C LEU A 266 10.71 -13.42 10.80
N ASN A 267 11.42 -14.33 11.47
CA ASN A 267 12.83 -14.61 11.21
C ASN A 267 12.98 -16.05 10.71
N CYS A 268 13.15 -16.24 9.41
CA CYS A 268 13.12 -17.56 8.77
C CYS A 268 14.30 -18.48 9.15
N SER A 269 15.42 -17.93 9.59
CA SER A 269 16.55 -18.71 10.15
C SER A 269 16.23 -19.31 11.52
N LYS A 270 15.22 -18.78 12.22
CA LYS A 270 14.82 -19.21 13.57
C LYS A 270 13.45 -19.85 13.60
N SER A 271 12.52 -19.37 12.78
CA SER A 271 11.14 -19.84 12.69
C SER A 271 11.09 -21.26 12.13
N ARG A 272 10.23 -22.07 12.74
CA ARG A 272 9.95 -23.45 12.32
C ARG A 272 8.46 -23.62 12.22
N ASP A 273 8.05 -24.58 11.40
CA ASP A 273 6.66 -25.01 11.37
C ASP A 273 6.25 -25.54 12.75
N ASN A 274 5.07 -25.14 13.21
CA ASN A 274 4.53 -25.62 14.47
C ASN A 274 4.30 -27.14 14.42
N THR A 275 4.94 -27.84 15.36
CA THR A 275 4.99 -29.31 15.38
C THR A 275 3.63 -29.99 15.43
N TYR A 276 2.61 -29.34 16.00
CA TYR A 276 1.28 -29.90 16.18
C TYR A 276 0.28 -29.43 15.11
N ALA A 277 0.62 -28.36 14.37
CA ALA A 277 -0.29 -27.75 13.41
C ALA A 277 0.01 -28.18 11.97
N CYS A 278 1.29 -28.30 11.61
CA CYS A 278 1.71 -28.39 10.22
C CYS A 278 1.97 -29.83 9.77
N ALA A 279 1.53 -30.22 8.58
CA ALA A 279 1.72 -31.58 8.04
C ALA A 279 3.20 -31.95 7.89
N THR A 280 4.07 -30.97 7.65
CA THR A 280 5.54 -31.12 7.62
C THR A 280 6.11 -31.69 8.92
N THR A 281 5.36 -31.59 10.02
CA THR A 281 5.74 -32.05 11.36
C THR A 281 4.73 -33.02 11.98
N GLY A 282 3.75 -33.51 11.19
CA GLY A 282 2.73 -34.47 11.65
C GLY A 282 1.42 -33.85 12.15
N GLY A 283 1.22 -32.53 11.96
CA GLY A 283 -0.05 -31.85 12.22
C GLY A 283 -1.07 -31.95 11.07
N PRO A 284 -2.31 -31.47 11.28
CA PRO A 284 -3.40 -31.66 10.32
C PRO A 284 -3.42 -30.68 9.14
N PHE A 285 -2.80 -29.50 9.26
CA PHE A 285 -2.85 -28.50 8.19
C PHE A 285 -1.88 -28.83 7.07
N THR A 286 -2.38 -28.76 5.85
CA THR A 286 -1.65 -29.02 4.61
C THR A 286 -1.29 -27.73 3.89
N LYS A 287 -0.50 -27.83 2.83
CA LYS A 287 -0.15 -26.67 1.99
C LYS A 287 -1.36 -25.98 1.37
N THR A 288 -2.46 -26.71 1.13
CA THR A 288 -3.72 -26.14 0.64
C THR A 288 -4.36 -25.22 1.68
N ASP A 289 -4.22 -25.56 2.96
CA ASP A 289 -4.80 -24.80 4.07
C ASP A 289 -4.15 -23.43 4.26
N CYS A 290 -2.92 -23.24 3.78
CA CYS A 290 -2.25 -21.95 3.72
C CYS A 290 -3.03 -20.88 2.95
N ARG A 291 -3.83 -21.29 1.95
CA ARG A 291 -4.71 -20.39 1.18
C ARG A 291 -6.07 -20.20 1.83
N ASN A 292 -6.58 -21.22 2.50
CA ASN A 292 -7.94 -21.22 3.03
C ASN A 292 -8.03 -20.53 4.39
N PHE A 293 -6.94 -20.55 5.16
CA PHE A 293 -6.91 -20.09 6.53
C PHE A 293 -5.73 -19.14 6.76
N ALA A 294 -6.02 -17.86 6.97
CA ALA A 294 -5.01 -16.81 7.11
C ALA A 294 -4.03 -17.04 8.27
N ASN A 295 -4.42 -17.80 9.29
CA ASN A 295 -3.57 -18.16 10.43
C ASN A 295 -2.63 -19.34 10.14
N VAL A 296 -2.87 -20.16 9.11
CA VAL A 296 -2.01 -21.32 8.81
C VAL A 296 -0.63 -20.87 8.33
N ALA A 297 -0.56 -19.79 7.54
CA ALA A 297 0.72 -19.20 7.13
C ALA A 297 1.56 -18.65 8.29
N GLU A 298 0.90 -18.24 9.38
CA GLU A 298 1.56 -17.80 10.62
C GLU A 298 2.13 -19.01 11.39
N TYR A 299 1.38 -20.10 11.48
CA TYR A 299 1.81 -21.31 12.20
C TYR A 299 2.81 -22.18 11.43
N CYS A 300 2.75 -22.12 10.10
CA CYS A 300 3.46 -23.01 9.20
C CYS A 300 4.21 -22.25 8.09
N PRO A 301 5.10 -21.30 8.44
CA PRO A 301 5.72 -20.42 7.45
C PRO A 301 6.60 -21.16 6.42
N ASN A 302 7.18 -22.32 6.76
CA ASN A 302 7.96 -23.11 5.80
C ASN A 302 7.05 -23.95 4.90
N MET A 303 6.08 -24.66 5.47
CA MET A 303 5.08 -25.43 4.70
C MET A 303 4.33 -24.55 3.70
N CYS A 304 4.01 -23.32 4.10
CA CYS A 304 3.33 -22.34 3.26
C CYS A 304 4.24 -21.60 2.28
N ASN A 305 5.53 -21.93 2.19
CA ASN A 305 6.53 -21.24 1.36
C ASN A 305 6.71 -19.74 1.67
N ILE A 306 6.31 -19.27 2.85
CA ILE A 306 6.59 -17.89 3.29
C ILE A 306 8.09 -17.74 3.55
N CYS A 307 8.69 -18.71 4.23
CA CYS A 307 10.14 -18.78 4.37
C CYS A 307 10.81 -19.43 3.15
N PRO A 308 12.00 -18.94 2.73
CA PRO A 308 12.79 -17.91 3.39
C PRO A 308 12.42 -16.46 3.01
N ALA A 309 11.66 -16.24 1.93
CA ALA A 309 11.50 -14.91 1.31
C ALA A 309 10.72 -13.86 2.12
N GLY A 310 9.90 -14.29 3.08
CA GLY A 310 9.11 -13.40 3.96
C GLY A 310 9.80 -13.06 5.29
N GLY A 311 11.01 -13.56 5.55
CA GLY A 311 11.73 -13.28 6.79
C GLY A 311 12.55 -12.00 6.74
N VAL A 312 12.75 -11.33 7.88
CA VAL A 312 13.65 -10.15 7.99
C VAL A 312 15.12 -10.46 7.74
N ASP A 313 15.48 -11.75 7.80
CA ASP A 313 16.81 -12.29 7.55
C ASP A 313 17.00 -12.77 6.10
N TYR A 314 15.98 -12.62 5.25
CA TYR A 314 16.10 -12.92 3.84
C TYR A 314 17.01 -11.92 3.14
N LYS A 315 18.05 -12.44 2.48
CA LYS A 315 19.03 -11.65 1.70
C LYS A 315 18.91 -11.88 0.18
N GLY A 316 17.82 -12.51 -0.28
CA GLY A 316 17.59 -12.71 -1.72
C GLY A 316 17.27 -11.41 -2.44
N ASP A 317 16.84 -11.52 -3.70
CA ASP A 317 16.66 -10.39 -4.65
C ASP A 317 16.21 -9.14 -3.90
N ASP A 318 17.09 -8.16 -3.81
CA ASP A 318 16.94 -6.87 -3.15
C ASP A 318 15.95 -5.98 -3.91
N GLY A 319 15.07 -6.61 -4.69
CA GLY A 319 14.17 -6.09 -5.68
C GLY A 319 13.57 -4.82 -5.15
N VAL A 320 14.20 -3.71 -5.54
CA VAL A 320 13.77 -2.38 -5.19
C VAL A 320 12.31 -2.36 -5.58
N TYR A 321 11.42 -2.19 -4.60
CA TYR A 321 10.06 -1.81 -4.87
C TYR A 321 10.16 -0.43 -5.50
N ASN A 322 10.45 -0.38 -6.80
CA ASN A 322 10.24 0.77 -7.65
C ASN A 322 8.73 0.92 -7.75
N ILE A 323 8.11 1.30 -6.64
CA ILE A 323 6.81 1.93 -6.65
C ILE A 323 7.02 3.05 -7.64
N VAL A 324 6.21 3.07 -8.70
CA VAL A 324 6.11 4.22 -9.58
C VAL A 324 5.59 5.35 -8.70
N THR A 325 6.49 5.93 -7.92
CA THR A 325 6.31 7.21 -7.29
C THR A 325 6.49 8.16 -8.45
N THR A 326 5.43 8.87 -8.79
CA THR A 326 5.66 10.14 -9.46
C THR A 326 6.65 10.89 -8.58
N PRO A 327 7.82 11.30 -9.12
CA PRO A 327 8.80 11.99 -8.30
C PRO A 327 8.11 13.19 -7.64
N PRO A 328 8.51 13.59 -6.42
CA PRO A 328 8.08 14.88 -5.89
C PRO A 328 8.35 15.94 -6.96
N PRO A 329 7.54 17.01 -7.08
CA PRO A 329 7.85 18.08 -8.00
C PRO A 329 9.21 18.63 -7.59
N SER A 330 10.27 18.17 -8.26
CA SER A 330 11.57 18.81 -8.16
C SER A 330 11.36 20.20 -8.72
N THR A 331 12.00 21.20 -8.13
CA THR A 331 12.00 22.53 -8.72
C THR A 331 12.65 22.41 -10.10
N ALA A 332 11.99 22.89 -11.16
CA ALA A 332 12.55 22.94 -12.50
C ALA A 332 13.98 23.51 -12.44
N THR A 333 14.98 22.69 -12.77
CA THR A 333 16.37 23.15 -12.88
C THR A 333 16.52 23.85 -14.22
N ALA A 334 16.63 25.17 -14.20
CA ALA A 334 17.04 25.94 -15.37
C ALA A 334 18.51 25.62 -15.66
N LEU A 335 18.79 25.08 -16.85
CA LEU A 335 20.16 24.90 -17.32
C LEU A 335 20.55 26.14 -18.13
N GLN A 336 21.61 26.82 -17.71
CA GLN A 336 22.12 28.02 -18.37
C GLN A 336 23.35 27.64 -19.22
N LEU A 337 23.19 27.66 -20.53
CA LEU A 337 24.29 27.49 -21.49
C LEU A 337 24.73 28.87 -21.97
N CYS A 338 25.98 29.23 -21.70
CA CYS A 338 26.56 30.50 -22.11
C CYS A 338 27.76 30.26 -23.04
N ILE A 339 27.76 30.92 -24.21
CA ILE A 339 28.92 30.96 -25.11
C ILE A 339 29.23 32.42 -25.43
N SER A 340 30.44 32.83 -25.05
CA SER A 340 31.17 34.06 -25.41
C SER A 340 30.51 35.44 -25.26
N ASN A 341 29.20 35.55 -25.01
CA ASN A 341 28.45 36.72 -24.48
C ASN A 341 26.91 36.54 -24.53
N PHE A 342 26.39 35.39 -24.96
CA PHE A 342 24.95 35.09 -24.94
C PHE A 342 24.67 33.89 -24.02
N CYS A 343 23.69 34.03 -23.14
CA CYS A 343 23.17 32.95 -22.31
C CYS A 343 21.76 32.60 -22.77
N LEU A 344 21.52 31.33 -23.07
CA LEU A 344 20.20 30.80 -23.36
C LEU A 344 19.68 30.05 -22.12
N THR A 345 18.52 30.45 -21.62
CA THR A 345 17.83 29.73 -20.55
C THR A 345 16.92 28.69 -21.20
N ILE A 346 17.25 27.41 -21.04
CA ILE A 346 16.40 26.32 -21.52
C ILE A 346 15.55 25.83 -20.34
N ILE A 347 14.24 26.02 -20.45
CA ILE A 347 13.27 25.42 -19.53
C ILE A 347 12.94 24.04 -20.11
N VAL A 348 13.40 22.98 -19.45
CA VAL A 348 13.10 21.60 -19.88
C VAL A 348 11.86 21.11 -19.11
N PRO A 349 10.68 20.98 -19.75
CA PRO A 349 9.57 20.26 -19.16
C PRO A 349 9.90 18.75 -19.20
N TYR A 350 9.91 18.14 -18.02
CA TYR A 350 10.11 16.74 -17.70
C TYR A 350 9.91 15.72 -18.83
N VAL A 351 10.99 15.02 -19.19
CA VAL A 351 10.96 13.64 -19.68
C VAL A 351 12.04 12.89 -18.90
N CYS A 352 11.71 11.72 -18.36
CA CYS A 352 12.67 10.81 -17.73
C CYS A 352 13.75 10.40 -18.74
N CYS A 353 14.85 11.15 -18.83
CA CYS A 353 16.04 10.75 -19.59
C CYS A 353 17.30 11.11 -18.81
N TYR A 354 18.18 10.13 -18.59
CA TYR A 354 19.57 10.37 -18.25
C TYR A 354 20.27 10.93 -19.51
N LEU A 355 20.78 12.17 -19.46
CA LEU A 355 21.69 12.69 -20.47
C LEU A 355 23.09 12.11 -20.24
N HIS A 356 23.57 11.27 -21.15
CA HIS A 356 25.01 11.04 -21.30
C HIS A 356 25.57 12.03 -22.32
N PHE A 357 26.49 12.88 -21.87
CA PHE A 357 27.30 13.71 -22.76
C PHE A 357 28.52 12.90 -23.20
N TYR A 358 28.61 12.59 -24.49
CA TYR A 358 29.87 12.25 -25.13
C TYR A 358 30.45 13.52 -25.75
N ILE A 359 31.59 13.97 -25.20
CA ILE A 359 32.43 14.97 -25.84
C ILE A 359 33.34 14.21 -26.81
N THR A 360 33.17 14.41 -28.11
CA THR A 360 34.15 14.03 -29.14
C THR A 360 34.85 15.25 -29.65
#